data_AF-A0A485L8P9-F1
#
_entry.id   AF-A0A485L8P9-F1
#
_cell.length_a   1.000
_cell.length_b   1.000
_cell.length_c   1.000
_cell.angle_alpha   90.00
_cell.angle_beta   90.00
_cell.angle_gamma   90.00
#
_symmetry.space_group_name_H-M   'P 1'
#
loop_
_entity.id
_entity.type
_entity.pdbx_description
1 polymer ?
#
loop_
_entity_poly.entity_id
_entity_poly.type
_entity_poly.pdbx_seq_one_letter_code
_entity_poly.pdbx_strand_id
1 'polypeptide(L)'
;MRLRTASRSLRRRETPLRRSIKRRISLQVPQGDDFTTLGSCTPHRPRGSPVADTAARILGNSGGKRLRTAEEIEATIKAVPQEDRQTLQSLEASSGIKKTTIIRHMKEKMKLKGRSNYVKPLLTDANKITRLRYALNILLPGSNGTHFFDNMYNRVHIDEKWFFLTKVKRRFYVYSDEDVALRA
;
A
#
# COMPACT_ATOMS: atom_id res chain seq x y z
N MET A 1 -25.84 26.75 -50.94
CA MET A 1 -25.46 25.33 -51.10
C MET A 1 -25.43 24.69 -49.71
N ARG A 2 -26.48 23.93 -49.35
CA ARG A 2 -26.61 23.27 -48.03
C ARG A 2 -25.95 21.89 -48.10
N LEU A 3 -24.93 21.64 -47.30
CA LEU A 3 -24.43 20.28 -47.05
C LEU A 3 -24.81 19.89 -45.63
N ARG A 4 -25.82 19.01 -45.53
CA ARG A 4 -26.27 18.37 -44.29
C ARG A 4 -25.31 17.22 -43.97
N THR A 5 -24.53 17.33 -42.91
CA THR A 5 -23.75 16.22 -42.37
C THR A 5 -24.61 15.41 -41.40
N ALA A 6 -24.93 14.17 -41.80
CA ALA A 6 -25.69 13.21 -41.00
C ALA A 6 -24.74 12.41 -40.10
N SER A 7 -24.65 12.78 -38.83
CA SER A 7 -23.90 12.03 -37.81
C SER A 7 -24.78 10.91 -37.27
N ARG A 8 -24.59 9.71 -37.82
CA ARG A 8 -25.27 8.44 -37.49
C ARG A 8 -24.99 8.04 -36.04
N SER A 9 -26.03 8.06 -35.20
CA SER A 9 -25.95 7.63 -33.80
C SER A 9 -25.69 6.12 -33.69
N LEU A 10 -24.51 5.76 -33.19
CA LEU A 10 -24.14 4.38 -32.85
C LEU A 10 -24.88 3.98 -31.55
N ARG A 11 -26.01 3.28 -31.72
CA ARG A 11 -26.67 2.53 -30.65
C ARG A 11 -25.70 1.50 -30.08
N ARG A 12 -25.17 1.77 -28.88
CA ARG A 12 -24.45 0.76 -28.09
C ARG A 12 -25.44 -0.35 -27.73
N ARG A 13 -25.17 -1.55 -28.23
CA ARG A 13 -25.89 -2.77 -27.85
C ARG A 13 -25.53 -3.08 -26.41
N GLU A 14 -26.50 -3.01 -25.52
CA GLU A 14 -26.33 -3.48 -24.13
C GLU A 14 -26.14 -5.01 -24.14
N THR A 15 -25.03 -5.46 -23.56
CA THR A 15 -24.76 -6.88 -23.33
C THR A 15 -25.34 -7.27 -21.98
N PRO A 16 -26.10 -8.38 -21.88
CA PRO A 16 -26.66 -8.80 -20.59
C PRO A 16 -25.56 -9.33 -19.68
N LEU A 17 -25.44 -8.71 -18.51
CA LEU A 17 -24.58 -9.16 -17.41
C LEU A 17 -24.94 -10.60 -17.01
N ARG A 18 -23.91 -11.45 -17.01
CA ARG A 18 -23.92 -12.87 -16.64
C ARG A 18 -24.58 -13.07 -15.28
N ARG A 19 -25.67 -13.85 -15.26
CA ARG A 19 -26.32 -14.35 -14.03
C ARG A 19 -25.30 -15.10 -13.16
N SER A 20 -25.23 -14.71 -11.89
CA SER A 20 -24.45 -15.41 -10.87
C SER A 20 -25.05 -16.80 -10.62
N ILE A 21 -24.36 -17.84 -11.08
CA ILE A 21 -24.72 -19.23 -10.80
C ILE A 21 -24.22 -19.54 -9.38
N LYS A 22 -25.12 -19.48 -8.38
CA LYS A 22 -24.88 -20.08 -7.06
C LYS A 22 -24.91 -21.60 -7.20
N ARG A 23 -23.74 -22.25 -7.31
CA ARG A 23 -23.63 -23.70 -7.13
C ARG A 23 -23.61 -24.00 -5.62
N ARG A 24 -24.73 -24.51 -5.11
CA ARG A 24 -24.84 -25.16 -3.80
C ARG A 24 -24.19 -26.54 -3.94
N ILE A 25 -23.02 -26.74 -3.35
CA ILE A 25 -22.39 -28.07 -3.25
C ILE A 25 -23.03 -28.75 -2.04
N SER A 26 -23.89 -29.72 -2.30
CA SER A 26 -24.41 -30.64 -1.28
C SER A 26 -23.39 -31.76 -1.11
N LEU A 27 -22.63 -31.75 -0.02
CA LEU A 27 -21.80 -32.90 0.37
C LEU A 27 -22.68 -33.83 1.20
N GLN A 28 -23.10 -34.95 0.59
CA GLN A 28 -23.62 -36.11 1.31
C GLN A 28 -22.44 -36.74 2.08
N VAL A 29 -22.58 -36.86 3.39
CA VAL A 29 -21.67 -37.67 4.23
C VAL A 29 -22.24 -39.08 4.28
N PRO A 30 -21.50 -40.13 3.86
CA PRO A 30 -21.96 -41.50 4.04
C PRO A 30 -21.83 -41.89 5.51
N GLN A 31 -22.91 -42.45 6.05
CA GLN A 31 -22.87 -43.23 7.29
C GLN A 31 -22.29 -44.61 6.96
N GLY A 32 -21.34 -45.04 7.78
CA GLY A 32 -20.69 -46.34 7.70
C GLY A 32 -20.12 -46.66 9.08
N ASP A 33 -20.61 -47.76 9.62
CA ASP A 33 -20.58 -48.14 11.03
C ASP A 33 -19.29 -48.85 11.47
N ASP A 34 -19.13 -48.87 12.79
CA ASP A 34 -18.49 -49.89 13.62
C ASP A 34 -17.01 -50.22 13.43
N PHE A 35 -16.21 -49.71 14.37
CA PHE A 35 -15.02 -50.42 14.84
C PHE A 35 -14.87 -50.26 16.37
N THR A 36 -15.56 -51.10 17.12
CA THR A 36 -15.22 -51.41 18.51
C THR A 36 -14.02 -52.35 18.55
N THR A 37 -12.87 -51.86 19.02
CA THR A 37 -11.94 -52.61 19.90
C THR A 37 -10.95 -51.65 20.58
N LEU A 38 -11.17 -51.44 21.88
CA LEU A 38 -10.19 -51.38 22.98
C LEU A 38 -8.83 -50.69 22.77
N GLY A 39 -8.56 -49.62 23.54
CA GLY A 39 -7.16 -49.25 23.84
C GLY A 39 -6.90 -47.82 24.33
N SER A 40 -6.96 -47.63 25.66
CA SER A 40 -6.24 -46.61 26.45
C SER A 40 -6.67 -45.13 26.38
N CYS A 41 -6.88 -44.59 27.59
CA CYS A 41 -7.24 -43.22 27.89
C CYS A 41 -6.20 -42.22 27.37
N THR A 42 -6.60 -41.26 26.54
CA THR A 42 -5.85 -40.02 26.36
C THR A 42 -5.90 -39.21 27.66
N PRO A 43 -4.78 -38.67 28.19
CA PRO A 43 -4.83 -37.87 29.40
C PRO A 43 -5.62 -36.60 29.12
N HIS A 44 -6.74 -36.43 29.82
CA HIS A 44 -7.36 -35.12 29.99
C HIS A 44 -6.30 -34.16 30.55
N ARG A 45 -5.87 -33.18 29.76
CA ARG A 45 -4.95 -32.13 30.20
C ARG A 45 -5.66 -31.27 31.25
N PRO A 46 -5.25 -31.26 32.53
CA PRO A 46 -5.89 -30.40 33.50
C PRO A 46 -5.49 -28.95 33.22
N ARG A 47 -6.46 -28.05 33.38
CA ARG A 47 -6.26 -26.60 33.29
C ARG A 47 -5.28 -26.16 34.38
N GLY A 48 -4.15 -25.59 33.95
CA GLY A 48 -3.29 -24.70 34.73
C GLY A 48 -2.81 -25.20 36.09
N SER A 49 -1.72 -25.95 36.13
CA SER A 49 -0.88 -26.07 37.33
C SER A 49 -0.02 -24.80 37.48
N PRO A 50 0.13 -24.21 38.68
CA PRO A 50 1.00 -23.05 38.92
C PRO A 50 2.49 -23.43 38.95
N VAL A 51 2.81 -24.72 38.85
CA VAL A 51 4.18 -25.23 38.92
C VAL A 51 4.68 -25.49 37.50
N ALA A 52 5.80 -24.86 37.13
CA ALA A 52 6.44 -25.10 35.84
C ALA A 52 6.85 -26.58 35.74
N ASP A 53 6.42 -27.25 34.67
CA ASP A 53 6.82 -28.63 34.38
C ASP A 53 8.31 -28.66 33.98
N THR A 54 9.16 -29.02 34.95
CA THR A 54 10.62 -29.12 34.80
C THR A 54 11.06 -30.37 34.05
N ALA A 55 10.15 -31.28 33.67
CA ALA A 55 10.46 -32.46 32.88
C ALA A 55 10.54 -32.19 31.36
N ALA A 56 10.15 -30.99 30.91
CA ALA A 56 10.27 -30.59 29.51
C ALA A 56 11.75 -30.46 29.08
N ARG A 57 12.34 -31.56 28.59
CA ARG A 57 13.68 -31.61 27.97
C ARG A 57 13.71 -30.96 26.58
N ILE A 58 13.19 -29.75 26.47
CA ILE A 58 13.27 -28.97 25.22
C ILE A 58 14.71 -28.48 25.08
N LEU A 59 15.53 -29.29 24.39
CA LEU A 59 16.95 -29.02 24.20
C LEU A 59 17.16 -28.02 23.05
N GLY A 60 17.82 -26.89 23.32
CA GLY A 60 18.29 -25.97 22.29
C GLY A 60 17.20 -25.18 21.54
N ASN A 61 17.47 -24.88 20.27
CA ASN A 61 16.67 -23.98 19.43
C ASN A 61 15.32 -24.63 19.04
N SER A 62 14.33 -24.50 19.92
CA SER A 62 13.03 -25.18 19.86
C SER A 62 11.90 -24.36 19.24
N GLY A 63 12.23 -23.18 18.72
CA GLY A 63 11.29 -22.36 17.97
C GLY A 63 10.89 -22.99 16.63
N GLY A 64 9.67 -22.69 16.18
CA GLY A 64 9.21 -23.08 14.85
C GLY A 64 10.14 -22.56 13.76
N LYS A 65 10.52 -23.42 12.82
CA LYS A 65 11.37 -23.05 11.68
C LYS A 65 10.67 -22.00 10.82
N ARG A 66 11.45 -21.07 10.26
CA ARG A 66 10.91 -20.06 9.33
C ARG A 66 10.45 -20.75 8.05
N LEU A 67 9.20 -20.49 7.67
CA LEU A 67 8.61 -21.07 6.45
C LEU A 67 9.17 -20.44 5.17
N ARG A 68 9.51 -19.14 5.22
CA ARG A 68 10.05 -18.39 4.08
C ARG A 68 11.40 -17.81 4.39
N THR A 69 12.28 -17.81 3.38
CA THR A 69 13.56 -17.11 3.44
C THR A 69 13.36 -15.61 3.29
N ALA A 70 14.34 -14.81 3.71
CA ALA A 70 14.23 -13.36 3.59
C ALA A 70 14.21 -12.91 2.12
N GLU A 71 14.97 -13.58 1.26
CA GLU A 71 15.05 -13.28 -0.18
C GLU A 71 13.72 -13.57 -0.90
N GLU A 72 13.03 -14.65 -0.54
CA GLU A 72 11.70 -14.96 -1.06
C GLU A 72 10.68 -13.87 -0.66
N ILE A 73 10.75 -13.38 0.58
CA ILE A 73 9.91 -12.27 1.06
C ILE A 73 10.22 -10.97 0.28
N GLU A 74 11.50 -10.69 0.04
CA GLU A 74 11.90 -9.53 -0.76
C GLU A 74 11.35 -9.65 -2.19
N ALA A 75 11.63 -10.75 -2.89
CA ALA A 75 11.18 -10.97 -4.26
C ALA A 75 9.65 -10.88 -4.41
N THR A 76 8.90 -11.49 -3.50
CA THR A 76 7.43 -11.45 -3.52
C THR A 76 6.87 -10.05 -3.27
N ILE A 77 7.44 -9.29 -2.33
CA ILE A 77 7.01 -7.90 -2.10
C ILE A 77 7.39 -7.03 -3.29
N LYS A 78 8.59 -7.20 -3.88
CA LYS A 78 9.05 -6.47 -5.07
C LYS A 78 8.17 -6.74 -6.30
N ALA A 79 7.52 -7.90 -6.40
CA ALA A 79 6.61 -8.23 -7.49
C ALA A 79 5.24 -7.51 -7.42
N VAL A 80 4.79 -7.09 -6.22
CA VAL A 80 3.50 -6.43 -6.02
C VAL A 80 3.54 -5.00 -6.57
N PRO A 81 2.54 -4.47 -7.29
CA PRO A 81 2.53 -3.05 -7.70
C PRO A 81 2.61 -2.10 -6.50
N GLN A 82 3.33 -0.98 -6.62
CA GLN A 82 3.52 -0.06 -5.49
C GLN A 82 2.19 0.51 -4.95
N GLU A 83 1.16 0.63 -5.79
CA GLU A 83 -0.16 1.11 -5.38
C GLU A 83 -0.82 0.25 -4.30
N ASP A 84 -0.57 -1.05 -4.32
CA ASP A 84 -1.11 -2.02 -3.37
C ASP A 84 -0.26 -2.12 -2.09
N ARG A 85 0.95 -1.55 -2.10
CA ARG A 85 1.88 -1.52 -0.95
C ARG A 85 1.64 -0.33 -0.01
N GLN A 86 0.42 0.20 0.07
CA GLN A 86 0.15 1.40 0.89
C GLN A 86 0.09 1.13 2.39
N THR A 87 -0.60 0.05 2.75
CA THR A 87 -0.78 -0.39 4.14
C THR A 87 -0.22 -1.80 4.27
N LEU A 88 0.17 -2.18 5.49
CA LEU A 88 0.60 -3.57 5.72
C LEU A 88 -0.52 -4.59 5.42
N GLN A 89 -1.78 -4.18 5.58
CA GLN A 89 -2.94 -5.01 5.25
C GLN A 89 -3.12 -5.18 3.74
N SER A 90 -3.04 -4.10 2.96
CA SER A 90 -3.11 -4.17 1.50
C SER A 90 -1.94 -4.95 0.92
N LEU A 91 -0.76 -4.79 1.51
CA LEU A 91 0.43 -5.56 1.15
C LEU A 91 0.26 -7.05 1.47
N GLU A 92 -0.30 -7.40 2.63
CA GLU A 92 -0.63 -8.79 2.98
C GLU A 92 -1.63 -9.40 2.01
N ALA A 93 -2.70 -8.68 1.69
CA ALA A 93 -3.72 -9.12 0.73
C ALA A 93 -3.14 -9.40 -0.67
N SER A 94 -2.16 -8.59 -1.09
CA SER A 94 -1.58 -8.67 -2.44
C SER A 94 -0.40 -9.64 -2.54
N SER A 95 0.43 -9.75 -1.49
CA SER A 95 1.60 -10.65 -1.46
C SER A 95 1.28 -12.04 -0.90
N GLY A 96 0.15 -12.22 -0.22
CA GLY A 96 -0.19 -13.44 0.51
C GLY A 96 0.72 -13.71 1.73
N ILE A 97 1.56 -12.74 2.12
CA ILE A 97 2.44 -12.84 3.28
C ILE A 97 1.75 -12.19 4.48
N LYS A 98 1.68 -12.95 5.58
CA LYS A 98 1.09 -12.45 6.82
C LYS A 98 1.75 -11.15 7.27
N LYS A 99 0.93 -10.18 7.72
CA LYS A 99 1.41 -8.87 8.22
C LYS A 99 2.48 -9.00 9.30
N THR A 100 2.34 -9.97 10.21
CA THR A 100 3.31 -10.23 11.28
C THR A 100 4.69 -10.60 10.73
N THR A 101 4.72 -11.40 9.66
CA THR A 101 5.95 -11.79 8.95
C THR A 101 6.61 -10.57 8.30
N ILE A 102 5.82 -9.68 7.69
CA ILE A 102 6.32 -8.45 7.08
C ILE A 102 6.93 -7.52 8.14
N ILE A 103 6.23 -7.31 9.27
CA ILE A 103 6.73 -6.47 10.38
C ILE A 103 8.06 -7.03 10.93
N ARG A 104 8.14 -8.34 11.10
CA ARG A 104 9.38 -8.99 11.55
C ARG A 104 10.50 -8.81 10.53
N HIS A 105 10.22 -9.02 9.23
CA HIS A 105 11.18 -8.81 8.16
C HIS A 105 11.70 -7.36 8.12
N MET A 106 10.81 -6.37 8.32
CA MET A 106 11.20 -4.96 8.44
C MET A 106 12.16 -4.72 9.61
N LYS A 107 11.94 -5.37 10.77
CA LYS A 107 12.83 -5.23 11.94
C LYS A 107 14.19 -5.90 11.73
N GLU A 108 14.20 -7.10 11.14
CA GLU A 108 15.41 -7.90 10.97
C GLU A 108 16.32 -7.38 9.85
N LYS A 109 15.74 -7.01 8.70
CA LYS A 109 16.52 -6.60 7.52
C LYS A 109 16.66 -5.09 7.38
N MET A 110 15.78 -4.28 8.00
CA MET A 110 15.77 -2.81 7.95
C MET A 110 15.77 -2.17 6.55
N LYS A 111 15.70 -2.95 5.47
CA LYS A 111 15.68 -2.48 4.07
C LYS A 111 14.29 -1.99 3.62
N LEU A 112 13.22 -2.64 4.07
CA LEU A 112 11.85 -2.27 3.73
C LEU A 112 11.36 -1.14 4.66
N LYS A 113 11.05 0.02 4.10
CA LYS A 113 10.56 1.18 4.87
C LYS A 113 9.36 1.85 4.21
N GLY A 114 8.50 2.43 5.05
CA GLY A 114 7.41 3.27 4.58
C GLY A 114 7.94 4.63 4.11
N ARG A 115 7.77 4.96 2.84
CA ARG A 115 8.14 6.25 2.24
C ARG A 115 6.87 7.02 1.89
N SER A 116 6.82 8.31 2.25
CA SER A 116 5.70 9.18 1.88
C SER A 116 5.99 9.91 0.58
N ASN A 117 5.05 9.86 -0.36
CA ASN A 117 5.06 10.62 -1.59
C ASN A 117 3.94 11.69 -1.56
N TYR A 118 4.26 12.93 -1.93
CA TYR A 118 3.31 14.03 -2.02
C TYR A 118 2.96 14.32 -3.48
N VAL A 119 1.69 14.60 -3.74
CA VAL A 119 1.22 15.13 -5.04
C VAL A 119 1.59 16.62 -5.13
N LYS A 120 2.80 16.95 -5.58
CA LYS A 120 3.28 18.32 -5.86
C LYS A 120 3.67 18.46 -7.34
N PRO A 121 3.03 19.31 -8.15
CA PRO A 121 3.38 19.41 -9.58
C PRO A 121 4.89 19.54 -9.78
N LEU A 122 5.45 18.75 -10.71
CA LEU A 122 6.87 18.80 -11.01
C LEU A 122 7.20 20.19 -11.58
N LEU A 123 8.24 20.82 -11.05
CA LEU A 123 8.66 22.13 -11.50
C LEU A 123 9.49 21.98 -12.76
N THR A 124 8.87 22.20 -13.92
CA THR A 124 9.57 22.26 -15.22
C THR A 124 10.58 23.41 -15.21
N ASP A 125 11.61 23.34 -16.05
CA ASP A 125 12.61 24.41 -16.09
C ASP A 125 12.01 25.75 -16.52
N ALA A 126 11.02 25.73 -17.41
CA ALA A 126 10.23 26.92 -17.76
C ALA A 126 9.51 27.52 -16.54
N ASN A 127 8.92 26.68 -15.67
CA ASN A 127 8.28 27.12 -14.45
C ASN A 127 9.29 27.67 -13.44
N LYS A 128 10.51 27.12 -13.36
CA LYS A 128 11.60 27.66 -12.54
C LYS A 128 11.98 29.07 -12.99
N ILE A 129 12.19 29.27 -14.29
CA ILE A 129 12.55 30.56 -14.86
C ILE A 129 11.45 31.59 -14.61
N THR A 130 10.18 31.20 -14.82
CA THR A 130 9.04 32.09 -14.58
C THR A 130 8.95 32.52 -13.12
N ARG A 131 9.14 31.59 -12.18
CA ARG A 131 9.18 31.92 -10.73
C ARG A 131 10.35 32.82 -10.36
N LEU A 132 11.53 32.60 -10.95
CA LEU A 132 12.68 33.47 -10.74
C LEU A 132 12.42 34.89 -11.25
N ARG A 133 11.90 35.04 -12.47
CA ARG A 133 11.52 36.35 -13.03
C ARG A 133 10.49 37.06 -12.16
N TYR A 134 9.49 36.33 -11.68
CA TYR A 134 8.51 36.89 -10.74
C TYR A 134 9.15 37.38 -9.44
N ALA A 135 10.06 36.59 -8.85
CA ALA A 135 10.77 36.99 -7.64
C ALA A 135 11.67 38.22 -7.85
N LEU A 136 12.37 38.30 -9.00
CA LEU A 136 13.20 39.45 -9.35
C LEU A 136 12.37 40.74 -9.48
N ASN A 137 11.14 40.66 -10.01
CA ASN A 137 10.25 41.82 -10.13
C ASN A 137 9.75 42.38 -8.78
N ILE A 138 9.88 41.62 -7.69
CA ILE A 138 9.52 42.06 -6.33
C ILE A 138 10.72 42.73 -5.64
N LEU A 139 11.93 42.55 -6.17
CA LEU A 139 13.12 43.19 -5.62
C LEU A 139 13.18 44.65 -6.06
N LEU A 140 13.37 45.53 -5.08
CA LEU A 140 13.62 46.94 -5.25
C LEU A 140 15.13 47.20 -5.15
N PRO A 141 15.71 47.99 -6.06
CA PRO A 141 17.13 48.35 -5.99
C PRO A 141 17.36 49.33 -4.82
N GLY A 142 18.38 49.03 -4.03
CA GLY A 142 18.88 49.85 -2.92
C GLY A 142 20.18 50.56 -3.26
N SER A 143 20.68 51.39 -2.33
CA SER A 143 21.99 52.01 -2.43
C SER A 143 23.12 50.97 -2.40
N ASN A 144 24.20 51.20 -3.15
CA ASN A 144 25.40 50.35 -3.21
C ASN A 144 25.17 48.92 -3.73
N GLY A 145 24.22 48.74 -4.65
CA GLY A 145 23.95 47.42 -5.25
C GLY A 145 23.20 46.45 -4.33
N THR A 146 22.77 46.91 -3.14
CA THR A 146 21.87 46.15 -2.28
C THR A 146 20.48 46.05 -2.90
N HIS A 147 19.74 44.99 -2.60
CA HIS A 147 18.37 44.78 -3.08
C HIS A 147 17.48 44.49 -1.88
N PHE A 148 16.29 45.07 -1.85
CA PHE A 148 15.31 44.87 -0.78
C PHE A 148 14.03 44.28 -1.37
N PHE A 149 13.30 43.48 -0.60
CA PHE A 149 11.97 43.03 -1.03
C PHE A 149 10.96 44.16 -0.86
N ASP A 150 10.09 44.34 -1.85
CA ASP A 150 8.90 45.20 -1.73
C ASP A 150 8.11 44.81 -0.45
N ASN A 151 7.64 45.81 0.28
CA ASN A 151 6.85 45.61 1.51
C ASN A 151 5.43 45.11 1.19
N MET A 152 5.01 45.18 -0.07
CA MET A 152 3.76 44.65 -0.60
C MET A 152 2.50 45.18 0.11
N TYR A 153 2.57 46.28 0.86
CA TYR A 153 1.42 46.82 1.62
C TYR A 153 0.25 47.25 0.72
N ASN A 154 0.52 47.51 -0.56
CA ASN A 154 -0.49 47.86 -1.55
C ASN A 154 -1.02 46.64 -2.35
N ARG A 155 -0.72 45.41 -1.93
CA ARG A 155 -1.18 44.18 -2.60
C ARG A 155 -2.12 43.39 -1.70
N VAL A 156 -3.32 43.09 -2.20
CA VAL A 156 -4.25 42.15 -1.57
C VAL A 156 -4.12 40.80 -2.28
N HIS A 157 -3.70 39.78 -1.56
CA HIS A 157 -3.61 38.42 -2.08
C HIS A 157 -4.97 37.71 -1.96
N ILE A 158 -5.56 37.37 -3.09
CA ILE A 158 -6.78 36.56 -3.18
C ILE A 158 -6.37 35.21 -3.74
N ASP A 159 -6.75 34.14 -3.05
CA ASP A 159 -6.52 32.77 -3.48
C ASP A 159 -7.78 31.94 -3.29
N GLU A 160 -8.07 31.09 -4.27
CA GLU A 160 -9.17 30.12 -4.17
C GLU A 160 -8.59 28.76 -3.83
N LYS A 161 -9.12 28.16 -2.77
CA LYS A 161 -8.65 26.87 -2.27
C LYS A 161 -9.67 25.77 -2.55
N TRP A 162 -9.31 24.89 -3.49
CA TRP A 162 -10.06 23.68 -3.79
C TRP A 162 -9.73 22.57 -2.79
N PHE A 163 -10.76 21.98 -2.18
CA PHE A 163 -10.62 20.80 -1.34
C PHE A 163 -10.85 19.54 -2.16
N PHE A 164 -9.79 18.77 -2.40
CA PHE A 164 -9.89 17.49 -3.10
C PHE A 164 -10.28 16.36 -2.14
N LEU A 165 -11.13 15.45 -2.62
CA LEU A 165 -11.41 14.17 -1.94
C LEU A 165 -10.20 13.21 -1.97
N THR A 166 -9.23 13.47 -2.85
CA THR A 166 -8.07 12.60 -3.04
C THR A 166 -7.00 12.83 -1.97
N LYS A 167 -6.31 11.75 -1.58
CA LYS A 167 -5.22 11.83 -0.60
C LYS A 167 -3.97 12.47 -1.23
N VAL A 168 -3.67 13.70 -0.81
CA VAL A 168 -2.47 14.46 -1.24
C VAL A 168 -1.17 13.78 -0.82
N LYS A 169 -1.19 13.10 0.34
CA LYS A 169 -0.06 12.34 0.88
C LYS A 169 -0.37 10.86 0.77
N ARG A 170 0.39 10.14 -0.05
CA ARG A 170 0.36 8.68 -0.13
C ARG A 170 1.60 8.12 0.57
N ARG A 171 1.48 6.94 1.19
CA ARG A 171 2.60 6.23 1.81
C ARG A 171 2.70 4.86 1.19
N PHE A 172 3.91 4.45 0.83
CA PHE A 172 4.20 3.15 0.21
C PHE A 172 5.31 2.44 0.97
N TYR A 173 5.24 1.11 1.08
CA TYR A 173 6.33 0.29 1.59
C TYR A 173 7.27 -0.07 0.44
N VAL A 174 8.48 0.48 0.46
CA VAL A 174 9.46 0.39 -0.64
C VAL A 174 10.80 -0.04 -0.06
N TYR A 175 11.56 -0.82 -0.83
CA TYR A 175 12.92 -1.22 -0.50
C TYR A 175 13.92 -0.08 -0.79
N SER A 176 15.11 -0.12 -0.19
CA SER A 176 16.17 0.86 -0.44
C SER A 176 16.58 1.01 -1.89
N ASP A 177 16.45 -0.08 -2.66
CA ASP A 177 16.96 -0.20 -4.02
C ASP A 177 15.90 0.16 -5.07
N GLU A 178 14.67 0.49 -4.65
CA GLU A 178 13.56 0.84 -5.51
C GLU A 178 13.25 2.34 -5.43
N ASP A 179 13.06 2.96 -6.58
CA ASP A 179 12.52 4.30 -6.64
C ASP A 179 11.02 4.31 -6.29
N VAL A 180 10.61 5.32 -5.56
CA VAL A 180 9.19 5.52 -5.25
C VAL A 180 8.48 5.93 -6.53
N ALA A 181 7.40 5.22 -6.87
CA ALA A 181 6.63 5.41 -8.08
C ALA A 181 6.30 6.89 -8.28
N LEU A 182 6.63 7.37 -9.47
CA LEU A 182 6.21 8.66 -9.97
C LEU A 182 4.69 8.63 -10.16
N ARG A 183 4.07 9.80 -10.03
CA ARG A 183 2.61 9.94 -9.94
C ARG A 183 1.90 9.36 -11.17
N ALA A 184 0.80 8.66 -10.95
CA ALA A 184 -0.33 8.56 -11.88
C ALA A 184 -1.37 9.62 -11.50
#